data_AF-A0A812LSN8-F1
#
_entry.id   AF-A0A812LSN8-F1
#
_cell.length_a   1.000
_cell.length_b   1.000
_cell.length_c   1.000
_cell.angle_alpha   90.00
_cell.angle_beta   90.00
_cell.angle_gamma   90.00
#
_symmetry.space_group_name_H-M   'P 1'
#
loop_
_entity.id
_entity.type
_entity.pdbx_description
1 polymer ?
#
loop_
_entity_poly.entity_id
_entity_poly.type
_entity_poly.pdbx_seq_one_letter_code
_entity_poly.pdbx_strand_id
1 'polypeptide(L)'
;MASRLAARVAWVAKQRQWQDALSLLARLRRQPDEPLAGSDAHALTVACTATATASLRCLSWQVALEVLQSLQPDAWDQVTFCTALTACDRGLQWRLALQLLGRMDKDALDVNDFVASAAISACGKSSSWTVSMQLLEQVCAGESLESWVISINASISALAHGQQWARCLDILRRCMEAGSSLGAPKSICSSI
;
A
#
# COMPACT_ATOMS: atom_id res chain seq x y z
N MET A 1 8.69 -7.60 28.80
CA MET A 1 8.99 -8.85 28.07
C MET A 1 8.43 -8.85 26.65
N ALA A 2 7.23 -8.29 26.44
CA ALA A 2 6.58 -8.13 25.14
C ALA A 2 7.45 -7.41 24.09
N SER A 3 8.13 -6.31 24.47
CA SER A 3 9.05 -5.58 23.58
C SER A 3 10.21 -6.42 23.01
N ARG A 4 10.80 -7.33 23.80
CA ARG A 4 11.86 -8.24 23.32
C ARG A 4 11.31 -9.30 22.37
N LEU A 5 10.09 -9.79 22.61
CA LEU A 5 9.42 -10.73 21.72
C LEU A 5 8.99 -10.06 20.41
N ALA A 6 8.51 -8.81 20.46
CA ALA A 6 8.17 -8.02 19.28
C ALA A 6 9.41 -7.75 18.41
N ALA A 7 10.54 -7.39 19.04
CA ALA A 7 11.82 -7.26 18.34
C ALA A 7 12.27 -8.58 17.68
N ARG A 8 12.03 -9.72 18.33
CA ARG A 8 12.28 -11.05 17.76
C ARG A 8 11.38 -11.34 16.56
N VAL A 9 10.09 -11.02 16.65
CA VAL A 9 9.14 -11.15 15.53
C VAL A 9 9.60 -10.31 14.34
N ALA A 10 9.98 -9.05 14.56
CA ALA A 10 10.49 -8.17 13.52
C ALA A 10 11.80 -8.69 12.89
N TRP A 11 12.71 -9.25 13.70
CA TRP A 11 13.94 -9.85 13.22
C TRP A 11 13.68 -11.11 12.36
N VAL A 12 12.79 -12.00 12.81
CA VAL A 12 12.42 -13.22 12.07
C VAL A 12 11.67 -12.87 10.77
N ALA A 13 10.79 -11.87 10.81
CA ALA A 13 10.13 -11.33 9.63
C ALA A 13 11.13 -10.85 8.56
N LYS A 14 12.25 -10.27 8.98
CA LYS A 14 13.33 -9.83 8.07
C LYS A 14 14.04 -11.00 7.38
N GLN A 15 14.02 -12.19 7.97
CA GLN A 15 14.67 -13.41 7.45
C GLN A 15 13.78 -14.24 6.48
N ARG A 16 12.69 -13.65 5.94
CA ARG A 16 11.70 -14.32 5.05
C ARG A 16 10.96 -15.51 5.67
N GLN A 17 11.04 -15.73 6.98
CA GLN A 17 10.34 -16.80 7.68
C GLN A 17 9.01 -16.28 8.27
N TRP A 18 8.03 -15.98 7.40
CA TRP A 18 6.74 -15.43 7.85
C TRP A 18 5.95 -16.40 8.76
N GLN A 19 6.09 -17.71 8.55
CA GLN A 19 5.41 -18.74 9.36
C GLN A 19 5.93 -18.75 10.81
N ASP A 20 7.25 -18.65 10.98
CA ASP A 20 7.86 -18.57 12.31
C ASP A 20 7.48 -17.25 13.00
N ALA A 21 7.47 -16.15 12.24
CA ALA A 21 7.05 -14.84 12.74
C ALA A 21 5.57 -14.84 13.17
N LEU A 22 4.67 -15.50 12.43
CA LEU A 22 3.27 -15.70 12.82
C LEU A 22 3.12 -16.54 14.08
N SER A 23 3.87 -17.65 14.17
CA SER A 23 3.81 -18.53 15.35
C SER A 23 4.23 -17.79 16.62
N LEU A 24 5.24 -16.92 16.51
CA LEU A 24 5.72 -16.06 17.59
C LEU A 24 4.72 -14.94 17.91
N LEU A 25 4.07 -14.38 16.90
CA LEU A 25 3.02 -13.37 17.08
C LEU A 25 1.78 -13.94 17.77
N ALA A 26 1.37 -15.16 17.41
CA ALA A 26 0.28 -15.87 18.08
C ALA A 26 0.61 -16.17 19.55
N ARG A 27 1.88 -16.44 19.87
CA ARG A 27 2.34 -16.61 21.25
C ARG A 27 2.33 -15.29 22.02
N LEU A 28 2.72 -14.19 21.38
CA LEU A 28 2.65 -12.83 21.94
C LEU A 28 1.22 -12.43 22.28
N ARG A 29 0.26 -12.72 21.39
CA ARG A 29 -1.17 -12.45 21.62
C ARG A 29 -1.82 -13.33 22.69
N ARG A 30 -1.28 -14.52 22.96
CA ARG A 30 -1.80 -15.45 23.96
C ARG A 30 -1.32 -15.20 25.39
N GLN A 31 -0.35 -14.32 25.62
CA GLN A 31 0.06 -14.01 26.99
C GLN A 31 -1.05 -13.20 27.67
N PRO A 32 -1.67 -13.71 28.74
CA PRO A 32 -2.73 -13.01 29.46
C PRO A 32 -2.12 -11.92 30.35
N ASP A 33 -2.73 -10.74 30.27
CA ASP A 33 -2.77 -9.69 31.30
C ASP A 33 -1.44 -9.19 31.90
N GLU A 34 -0.83 -8.22 31.22
CA GLU A 34 -0.58 -6.94 31.90
C GLU A 34 -1.28 -5.84 31.09
N PRO A 35 -1.84 -4.81 31.75
CA PRO A 35 -2.46 -3.70 31.05
C PRO A 35 -1.41 -3.09 30.13
N LEU A 36 -1.62 -3.24 28.82
CA LEU A 36 -0.72 -2.78 27.78
C LEU A 36 -0.44 -1.30 28.00
N ALA A 37 0.70 -0.99 28.63
CA ALA A 37 1.24 0.35 28.61
C ALA A 37 1.37 0.76 27.14
N GLY A 38 1.17 2.03 26.79
CA GLY A 38 1.16 2.48 25.37
C GLY A 38 2.39 2.02 24.55
N SER A 39 3.52 1.74 25.21
CA SER A 39 4.72 1.14 24.64
C SER A 39 4.53 -0.28 24.09
N ASP A 40 3.76 -1.13 24.77
CA ASP A 40 3.53 -2.53 24.36
C ASP A 40 2.47 -2.64 23.25
N ALA A 41 1.51 -1.71 23.19
CA ALA A 41 0.57 -1.60 22.07
C ALA A 41 1.29 -1.23 20.77
N HIS A 42 2.21 -0.25 20.83
CA HIS A 42 3.03 0.11 19.66
C HIS A 42 3.97 -1.03 19.24
N ALA A 43 4.58 -1.73 20.20
CA ALA A 43 5.40 -2.92 19.90
C ALA A 43 4.60 -4.03 19.22
N LEU A 44 3.33 -4.22 19.60
CA LEU A 44 2.43 -5.17 18.95
C LEU A 44 2.06 -4.73 17.53
N THR A 45 1.78 -3.45 17.30
CA THR A 45 1.56 -2.90 15.95
C THR A 45 2.79 -3.13 15.07
N VAL A 46 3.99 -2.79 15.55
CA VAL A 46 5.26 -3.00 14.82
C VAL A 46 5.50 -4.48 14.51
N ALA A 47 5.18 -5.39 15.43
CA ALA A 47 5.28 -6.84 15.18
C ALA A 47 4.28 -7.34 14.14
N CYS A 48 3.05 -6.81 14.16
CA CYS A 48 1.99 -7.13 13.18
C CYS A 48 2.32 -6.57 11.77
N THR A 49 2.84 -5.35 11.68
CA THR A 49 3.28 -4.78 10.39
C THR A 49 4.50 -5.51 9.83
N ALA A 50 5.46 -5.89 10.68
CA ALA A 50 6.62 -6.68 10.27
C ALA A 50 6.22 -8.08 9.75
N THR A 51 5.30 -8.76 10.43
CA THR A 51 4.78 -10.07 9.97
C THR A 51 4.00 -9.94 8.67
N ALA A 52 3.16 -8.92 8.52
CA ALA A 52 2.43 -8.65 7.29
C ALA A 52 3.36 -8.31 6.11
N THR A 53 4.41 -7.50 6.32
CA THR A 53 5.41 -7.22 5.28
C THR A 53 6.21 -8.46 4.88
N ALA A 54 6.51 -9.36 5.82
CA ALA A 54 7.13 -10.64 5.53
C ALA A 54 6.21 -11.59 4.74
N SER A 55 4.94 -11.70 5.12
CA SER A 55 3.97 -12.56 4.41
C SER A 55 3.68 -12.06 3.00
N LEU A 56 3.70 -10.74 2.80
CA LEU A 56 3.65 -10.13 1.48
C LEU A 56 4.79 -10.63 0.59
N ARG A 57 6.04 -10.66 1.07
CA ARG A 57 7.20 -11.13 0.28
C ARG A 57 7.09 -12.59 -0.17
N CYS A 58 6.25 -13.38 0.50
CA CYS A 58 5.96 -14.76 0.18
C CYS A 58 4.60 -14.94 -0.54
N LEU A 59 4.08 -13.87 -1.16
CA LEU A 59 2.84 -13.85 -1.93
C LEU A 59 1.58 -14.25 -1.14
N SER A 60 1.66 -14.27 0.20
CA SER A 60 0.57 -14.67 1.09
C SER A 60 -0.20 -13.45 1.58
N TRP A 61 -0.93 -12.80 0.68
CA TRP A 61 -1.65 -11.54 0.96
C TRP A 61 -2.84 -11.73 1.92
N GLN A 62 -3.47 -12.91 1.93
CA GLN A 62 -4.59 -13.23 2.84
C GLN A 62 -4.14 -13.12 4.29
N VAL A 63 -3.01 -13.76 4.61
CA VAL A 63 -2.39 -13.74 5.93
C VAL A 63 -2.00 -12.32 6.35
N ALA A 64 -1.50 -11.50 5.41
CA ALA A 64 -1.20 -10.10 5.69
C ALA A 64 -2.45 -9.34 6.13
N LEU A 65 -3.57 -9.51 5.40
CA LEU A 65 -4.83 -8.85 5.75
C LEU A 65 -5.42 -9.36 7.06
N GLU A 66 -5.39 -10.66 7.34
CA GLU A 66 -5.89 -11.22 8.60
C GLU A 66 -5.12 -10.69 9.82
N VAL A 67 -3.79 -10.60 9.71
CA VAL A 67 -2.95 -10.07 10.80
C VAL A 67 -3.19 -8.57 11.01
N LEU A 68 -3.40 -7.81 9.95
CA LEU A 68 -3.65 -6.36 10.03
C LEU A 68 -5.10 -6.05 10.48
N GLN A 69 -6.10 -6.81 10.05
CA GLN A 69 -7.49 -6.65 10.49
C GLN A 69 -7.71 -7.02 11.95
N SER A 70 -6.80 -7.81 12.53
CA SER A 70 -6.82 -8.13 13.96
C SER A 70 -6.12 -7.09 14.83
N LEU A 71 -5.56 -6.02 14.25
CA LEU A 71 -5.16 -4.82 14.98
C LEU A 71 -6.36 -3.90 15.18
N GLN A 72 -6.40 -3.20 16.31
CA GLN A 72 -7.41 -2.16 16.49
C GLN A 72 -7.25 -1.05 15.44
N PRO A 73 -8.36 -0.54 14.89
CA PRO A 73 -8.38 0.56 13.95
C PRO A 73 -7.49 1.74 14.38
N ASP A 74 -7.59 2.16 15.65
CA ASP A 74 -7.00 3.40 16.15
C ASP A 74 -5.47 3.35 16.30
N ALA A 75 -4.87 2.17 16.12
CA ALA A 75 -3.43 1.95 16.28
C ALA A 75 -2.67 1.89 14.94
N TRP A 76 -3.33 2.17 13.82
CA TRP A 76 -2.73 2.07 12.49
C TRP A 76 -1.87 3.30 12.19
N ASP A 77 -0.60 3.06 11.92
CA ASP A 77 0.33 4.08 11.41
C ASP A 77 0.39 4.05 9.87
N GLN A 78 1.08 5.04 9.28
CA GLN A 78 1.25 5.13 7.84
C GLN A 78 1.84 3.84 7.23
N VAL A 79 2.75 3.17 7.94
CA VAL A 79 3.35 1.90 7.50
C VAL A 79 2.33 0.77 7.48
N THR A 80 1.44 0.69 8.48
CA THR A 80 0.35 -0.28 8.58
C THR A 80 -0.59 -0.13 7.38
N PHE A 81 -1.00 1.10 7.06
CA PHE A 81 -1.85 1.39 5.90
C PHE A 81 -1.17 1.02 4.56
N CYS A 82 0.09 1.43 4.36
CA CYS A 82 0.87 1.06 3.16
C CYS A 82 0.95 -0.46 2.98
N THR A 83 1.17 -1.19 4.07
CA THR A 83 1.26 -2.65 4.08
C THR A 83 -0.08 -3.29 3.74
N ALA A 84 -1.18 -2.78 4.32
CA ALA A 84 -2.54 -3.24 4.04
C ALA A 84 -2.93 -3.00 2.57
N LEU A 85 -2.60 -1.83 2.03
CA LEU A 85 -2.86 -1.50 0.62
C LEU A 85 -2.06 -2.37 -0.35
N THR A 86 -0.80 -2.65 -0.02
CA THR A 86 0.03 -3.59 -0.80
C THR A 86 -0.57 -5.00 -0.78
N ALA A 87 -1.14 -5.43 0.35
CA ALA A 87 -1.87 -6.69 0.43
C ALA A 87 -3.14 -6.68 -0.42
N CYS A 88 -3.87 -5.57 -0.44
CA CYS A 88 -5.04 -5.39 -1.29
C CYS A 88 -4.69 -5.44 -2.78
N ASP A 89 -3.58 -4.80 -3.19
CA ASP A 89 -3.08 -4.84 -4.57
C ASP A 89 -2.74 -6.27 -5.02
N ARG A 90 -2.09 -7.05 -4.16
CA ARG A 90 -1.77 -8.46 -4.46
C ARG A 90 -2.99 -9.37 -4.43
N GLY A 91 -3.96 -9.06 -3.58
CA GLY A 91 -5.20 -9.82 -3.43
C GLY A 91 -6.35 -9.40 -4.34
N LEU A 92 -6.14 -8.40 -5.21
CA LEU A 92 -7.16 -7.80 -6.07
C LEU A 92 -8.37 -7.24 -5.29
N GLN A 93 -8.15 -6.87 -4.02
CA GLN A 93 -9.19 -6.39 -3.10
C GLN A 93 -9.40 -4.88 -3.22
N TRP A 94 -9.79 -4.41 -4.41
CA TRP A 94 -9.95 -2.99 -4.71
C TRP A 94 -10.94 -2.27 -3.79
N ARG A 95 -12.05 -2.92 -3.40
CA ARG A 95 -13.04 -2.34 -2.46
C ARG A 95 -12.43 -2.04 -1.10
N LEU A 96 -11.61 -2.97 -0.60
CA LEU A 96 -10.91 -2.79 0.67
C LEU A 96 -9.85 -1.69 0.54
N ALA A 97 -9.12 -1.63 -0.58
CA ALA A 97 -8.16 -0.57 -0.83
C ALA A 97 -8.79 0.84 -0.79
N LEU A 98 -9.97 1.02 -1.39
CA LEU A 98 -10.71 2.29 -1.33
C LEU A 98 -11.18 2.64 0.08
N GLN A 99 -11.67 1.65 0.83
CA GLN A 99 -12.08 1.86 2.21
C GLN A 99 -10.90 2.29 3.09
N LEU A 100 -9.72 1.71 2.86
CA LEU A 100 -8.50 2.08 3.57
C LEU A 100 -8.02 3.49 3.21
N LEU A 101 -8.07 3.86 1.93
CA LEU A 101 -7.76 5.22 1.47
C LEU A 101 -8.68 6.26 2.10
N GLY A 102 -10.00 6.04 2.04
CA GLY A 102 -10.98 6.96 2.63
C GLY A 102 -10.89 7.01 4.16
N ARG A 103 -10.21 6.04 4.79
CA ARG A 103 -9.92 6.06 6.22
C ARG A 103 -8.65 6.85 6.54
N MET A 104 -7.58 6.71 5.74
CA MET A 104 -6.39 7.56 5.87
C MET A 104 -6.73 9.04 5.75
N ASP A 105 -7.60 9.39 4.80
CA ASP A 105 -8.07 10.77 4.60
C ASP A 105 -8.83 11.31 5.83
N LYS A 106 -9.70 10.49 6.44
CA LYS A 106 -10.40 10.82 7.69
C LYS A 106 -9.48 10.95 8.89
N ASP A 107 -8.45 10.11 8.95
CA ASP A 107 -7.43 10.12 10.00
C ASP A 107 -6.39 11.24 9.78
N ALA A 108 -6.59 12.10 8.77
CA ALA A 108 -5.70 13.20 8.36
C ALA A 108 -4.25 12.73 8.12
N LEU A 109 -4.08 11.49 7.64
CA LEU A 109 -2.79 10.92 7.28
C LEU A 109 -2.50 11.22 5.82
N ASP A 110 -1.30 11.73 5.54
CA ASP A 110 -0.87 12.03 4.17
C ASP A 110 -0.93 10.77 3.28
N VAL A 111 -1.76 10.85 2.25
CA VAL A 111 -1.81 9.90 1.15
C VAL A 111 -0.54 10.11 0.31
N ASN A 112 0.48 9.32 0.60
CA ASN A 112 1.71 9.35 -0.17
C ASN A 112 1.52 8.69 -1.55
N ASP A 113 2.45 8.95 -2.46
CA ASP A 113 2.45 8.45 -3.84
C ASP A 113 2.38 6.92 -3.92
N PHE A 114 2.95 6.24 -2.91
CA PHE A 114 2.94 4.79 -2.82
C PHE A 114 1.54 4.23 -2.51
N VAL A 115 0.83 4.86 -1.57
CA VAL A 115 -0.55 4.51 -1.16
C VAL A 115 -1.51 4.73 -2.32
N ALA A 116 -1.39 5.87 -3.00
CA ALA A 116 -2.15 6.18 -4.22
C ALA A 116 -1.91 5.15 -5.32
N SER A 117 -0.64 4.87 -5.65
CA SER A 117 -0.26 3.89 -6.67
C SER A 117 -0.75 2.47 -6.35
N ALA A 118 -0.62 2.03 -5.09
CA ALA A 118 -1.09 0.71 -4.67
C ALA A 118 -2.60 0.55 -4.84
N ALA A 119 -3.38 1.58 -4.50
CA ALA A 119 -4.84 1.56 -4.68
C ALA A 119 -5.25 1.58 -6.16
N ILE A 120 -4.60 2.42 -6.98
CA ILE A 120 -4.81 2.49 -8.43
C ILE A 120 -4.51 1.14 -9.08
N SER A 121 -3.38 0.51 -8.73
CA SER A 121 -2.99 -0.82 -9.22
C SER A 121 -4.00 -1.90 -8.81
N ALA A 122 -4.48 -1.88 -7.56
CA ALA A 122 -5.51 -2.81 -7.08
C ALA A 122 -6.81 -2.69 -7.88
N CYS A 123 -7.24 -1.45 -8.18
CA CYS A 123 -8.42 -1.17 -9.01
C CYS A 123 -8.21 -1.61 -10.46
N GLY A 124 -7.00 -1.44 -10.99
CA GLY A 124 -6.64 -1.83 -12.35
C GLY A 124 -6.68 -3.32 -12.61
N LYS A 125 -6.06 -4.10 -11.71
CA LYS A 125 -5.99 -5.56 -11.85
C LYS A 125 -7.35 -6.25 -11.62
N SER A 126 -8.32 -5.55 -11.02
CA SER A 126 -9.68 -6.05 -10.76
C SER A 126 -10.70 -5.62 -11.81
N SER A 127 -10.24 -5.15 -12.98
CA SER A 127 -11.08 -4.62 -14.08
C SER A 127 -11.96 -3.42 -13.70
N SER A 128 -11.72 -2.80 -12.53
CA SER A 128 -12.42 -1.61 -12.05
C SER A 128 -11.68 -0.35 -12.46
N TRP A 129 -11.43 -0.23 -13.77
CA TRP A 129 -10.63 0.84 -14.36
C TRP A 129 -11.25 2.23 -14.16
N THR A 130 -12.58 2.34 -14.06
CA THR A 130 -13.28 3.62 -13.83
C THR A 130 -12.89 4.25 -12.49
N VAL A 131 -12.81 3.43 -11.45
CA VAL A 131 -12.40 3.85 -10.09
C VAL A 131 -10.92 4.22 -10.08
N SER A 132 -10.08 3.44 -10.77
CA SER A 132 -8.66 3.74 -10.93
C SER A 132 -8.44 5.13 -11.56
N MET A 133 -9.30 5.55 -12.49
CA MET A 133 -9.22 6.86 -13.13
C MET A 133 -9.64 7.99 -12.20
N GLN A 134 -10.71 7.81 -11.43
CA GLN A 134 -11.15 8.81 -10.45
C GLN A 134 -10.06 9.06 -9.40
N LEU A 135 -9.40 7.99 -8.93
CA LEU A 135 -8.25 8.10 -8.03
C LEU A 135 -7.07 8.82 -8.68
N LEU A 136 -6.77 8.52 -9.94
CA LEU A 136 -5.69 9.22 -10.66
C LEU A 136 -5.99 10.72 -10.79
N GLU A 137 -7.24 11.10 -11.10
CA GLU A 137 -7.63 12.51 -11.20
C GLU A 137 -7.52 13.24 -9.86
N GLN A 138 -7.86 12.57 -8.76
CA GLN A 138 -7.69 13.11 -7.40
C GLN A 138 -6.21 13.30 -7.04
N VAL A 139 -5.34 12.35 -7.40
CA VAL A 139 -3.90 12.41 -7.13
C VAL A 139 -3.21 13.42 -8.04
N CYS A 140 -3.62 13.50 -9.31
CA CYS A 140 -3.12 14.50 -10.25
C CYS A 140 -3.63 15.91 -9.97
N ALA A 141 -4.67 16.09 -9.16
CA ALA A 141 -5.04 17.41 -8.66
C ALA A 141 -4.09 17.91 -7.55
N GLY A 142 -3.29 17.01 -6.96
CA GLY A 142 -2.27 17.32 -5.95
C GLY A 142 -0.93 17.75 -6.57
N GLU A 143 -0.33 18.78 -6.00
CA GLU A 143 0.85 19.51 -6.49
C GLU A 143 2.16 18.69 -6.41
N SER A 144 2.41 17.78 -7.36
CA SER A 144 3.76 17.22 -7.61
C SER A 144 3.80 16.34 -8.86
N LEU A 145 4.55 16.74 -9.89
CA LEU A 145 4.78 15.93 -11.10
C LEU A 145 5.53 14.61 -10.83
N GLU A 146 6.33 14.55 -9.76
CA GLU A 146 7.04 13.33 -9.35
C GLU A 146 6.07 12.25 -8.85
N SER A 147 5.03 12.67 -8.12
CA SER A 147 3.94 11.80 -7.65
C SER A 147 3.16 11.16 -8.80
N TRP A 148 3.04 11.89 -9.90
CA TRP A 148 2.26 11.46 -11.04
C TRP A 148 2.91 10.27 -11.75
N VAL A 149 4.24 10.16 -11.80
CA VAL A 149 4.92 9.10 -12.58
C VAL A 149 4.52 7.70 -12.10
N ILE A 150 4.48 7.48 -10.78
CA ILE A 150 4.14 6.18 -10.21
C ILE A 150 2.65 5.87 -10.42
N SER A 151 1.79 6.86 -10.15
CA SER A 151 0.33 6.75 -10.29
C SER A 151 -0.13 6.56 -11.75
N ILE A 152 0.53 7.23 -12.70
CA ILE A 152 0.30 7.07 -14.15
C ILE A 152 0.71 5.68 -14.60
N ASN A 153 1.89 5.18 -14.20
CA ASN A 153 2.33 3.83 -14.58
C ASN A 153 1.38 2.73 -14.07
N ALA A 154 0.89 2.89 -12.83
CA ALA A 154 -0.14 2.02 -12.27
C ALA A 154 -1.46 2.11 -13.07
N SER A 155 -1.85 3.31 -13.49
CA SER A 155 -3.06 3.57 -14.29
C SER A 155 -2.97 3.05 -15.72
N ILE A 156 -1.80 3.14 -16.37
CA ILE A 156 -1.55 2.54 -17.68
C ILE A 156 -1.71 1.02 -17.59
N SER A 157 -1.13 0.41 -16.56
CA SER A 157 -1.28 -1.01 -16.29
C SER A 157 -2.75 -1.38 -16.05
N ALA A 158 -3.49 -0.57 -15.30
CA ALA A 158 -4.92 -0.72 -15.07
C ALA A 158 -5.74 -0.68 -16.37
N LEU A 159 -5.47 0.31 -17.23
CA LEU A 159 -6.17 0.50 -18.49
C LEU A 159 -5.83 -0.57 -19.53
N ALA A 160 -4.61 -1.09 -19.51
CA ALA A 160 -4.22 -2.25 -20.32
C ALA A 160 -5.06 -3.48 -19.95
N HIS A 161 -5.28 -3.74 -18.66
CA HIS A 161 -6.16 -4.83 -18.20
C HIS A 161 -7.63 -4.56 -18.50
N GLY A 162 -8.07 -3.29 -18.50
CA GLY A 162 -9.43 -2.87 -18.87
C GLY A 162 -9.69 -2.80 -20.38
N GLN A 163 -8.70 -3.11 -21.24
CA GLN A 163 -8.74 -2.93 -22.69
C GLN A 163 -9.09 -1.50 -23.17
N GLN A 164 -8.86 -0.50 -22.34
CA GLN A 164 -9.18 0.91 -22.61
C GLN A 164 -7.96 1.69 -23.13
N TRP A 165 -7.38 1.23 -24.24
CA TRP A 165 -6.17 1.82 -24.82
C TRP A 165 -6.34 3.30 -25.23
N ALA A 166 -7.53 3.68 -25.69
CA ALA A 166 -7.80 5.06 -26.13
C ALA A 166 -7.68 6.07 -24.98
N ARG A 167 -8.16 5.70 -23.78
CA ARG A 167 -8.04 6.53 -22.57
C ARG A 167 -6.61 6.55 -22.02
N CYS A 168 -5.86 5.45 -22.19
CA CYS A 168 -4.44 5.41 -21.85
C CYS A 168 -3.64 6.42 -22.67
N LEU A 169 -3.92 6.53 -23.97
CA LEU A 169 -3.27 7.50 -24.86
C LEU A 169 -3.66 8.94 -24.51
N ASP A 170 -4.91 9.18 -24.11
CA ASP A 170 -5.37 10.50 -23.67
C ASP A 170 -4.62 10.99 -22.43
N ILE A 171 -4.45 10.13 -21.42
CA ILE A 171 -3.67 10.45 -20.22
C ILE A 171 -2.21 10.69 -20.56
N LEU A 172 -1.59 9.83 -21.36
CA LEU A 172 -0.20 10.02 -21.79
C LEU A 172 0.00 11.35 -22.52
N ARG A 173 -0.96 11.76 -23.37
CA ARG A 173 -0.93 13.07 -24.03
C ARG A 173 -1.02 14.22 -23.03
N ARG A 174 -1.99 14.19 -22.11
CA ARG A 174 -2.13 15.22 -21.05
C ARG A 174 -0.87 15.34 -20.20
N CYS A 175 -0.22 14.22 -19.88
CA CYS A 175 1.04 14.21 -19.14
C CYS A 175 2.21 14.74 -19.97
N MET A 176 2.29 14.42 -21.26
CA MET A 176 3.31 15.00 -22.14
C MET A 176 3.12 16.50 -22.31
N GLU A 177 1.89 16.98 -22.44
CA GLU A 177 1.57 18.41 -22.54
C GLU A 177 1.92 19.15 -21.23
N ALA A 178 1.58 18.58 -20.07
CA ALA A 178 1.97 19.10 -18.76
C ALA A 178 3.50 19.10 -18.56
N GLY A 179 4.20 18.02 -18.93
CA GLY A 179 5.66 17.93 -18.86
C GLY A 179 6.38 18.85 -19.84
N SER A 180 5.75 19.21 -20.96
CA SER A 180 6.25 20.19 -21.92
C SER A 180 6.15 21.63 -21.39
N SER A 181 5.14 21.91 -20.56
CA SER A 181 4.86 23.24 -20.01
C SER A 181 5.77 23.67 -18.85
N LEU A 182 6.47 22.73 -18.20
CA LEU A 182 7.28 22.96 -17.00
C LEU A 182 8.79 22.70 -17.16
N GLY A 183 9.27 22.57 -18.40
CA GLY A 183 10.70 22.41 -18.70
C GLY A 183 11.07 20.93 -18.86
N ALA A 184 11.39 20.59 -20.10
CA ALA A 184 11.83 19.26 -20.51
C ALA A 184 13.01 18.73 -19.65
N PRO A 185 12.96 17.50 -19.13
CA PRO A 185 14.17 16.70 -19.02
C PRO A 185 14.57 16.27 -20.44
N LYS A 186 15.49 17.02 -21.05
CA LYS A 186 16.28 16.53 -22.19
C LYS A 186 16.93 15.21 -21.76
N SER A 187 16.52 14.06 -22.33
CA SER A 187 17.42 12.92 -22.66
C SER A 187 16.78 11.53 -22.84
N ILE A 188 15.46 11.33 -22.84
CA ILE A 188 14.94 9.93 -22.99
C ILE A 188 14.59 9.55 -24.46
N CYS A 189 14.70 10.47 -25.43
CA CYS A 189 14.43 10.19 -26.85
C CYS A 189 15.66 9.93 -27.73
N SER A 190 16.76 9.38 -27.20
CA SER A 190 17.88 8.94 -28.05
C SER A 190 18.45 7.58 -27.64
N SER A 191 17.76 6.51 -27.99
CA SER A 191 18.34 5.28 -28.56
C SER A 191 17.24 4.23 -28.78
N ILE A 192 16.74 4.18 -30.02
CA ILE A 192 16.42 2.91 -30.68
C ILE A 192 17.75 2.25 -31.03
#